data_AF-M7N2U7-F1
#
_entry.id   AF-M7N2U7-F1
#
_cell.length_a   1.000
_cell.length_b   1.000
_cell.length_c   1.000
_cell.angle_alpha   90.00
_cell.angle_beta   90.00
_cell.angle_gamma   90.00
#
_symmetry.space_group_name_H-M   'P 1'
#
loop_
_entity.id
_entity.type
_entity.pdbx_description
1 polymer ?
#
loop_
_entity_poly.entity_id
_entity_poly.type
_entity_poly.pdbx_seq_one_letter_code
_entity_poly.pdbx_strand_id
1 'polypeptide(L)' 'MGCLPGNEVELVQMAPFADPMYLNINGTHLAIRKETAIHILIEITHE' A
#
# COMPACT_ATOMS: atom_id res chain seq x y z
N MET A 1 -8.32 8.07 5.83
CA MET A 1 -8.25 6.90 4.94
C MET A 1 -6.88 6.25 5.12
N GLY A 2 -6.78 5.26 6.01
CA GLY A 2 -5.72 4.24 6.11
C GLY A 2 -4.24 4.64 6.24
N CYS A 3 -3.69 5.33 5.24
CA CYS A 3 -2.26 5.55 5.07
C CYS A 3 -1.79 6.80 5.82
N LEU A 4 -1.72 6.72 7.15
CA LEU A 4 -1.11 7.77 7.97
C LEU A 4 0.41 7.55 8.07
N PRO A 5 1.22 8.62 8.19
CA PRO A 5 2.65 8.50 8.43
C PRO A 5 2.95 7.64 9.66
N GLY A 6 3.92 6.74 9.54
CA GLY A 6 4.30 5.81 10.61
C GLY A 6 3.52 4.49 10.65
N ASN A 7 2.55 4.30 9.75
CA ASN A 7 1.92 2.99 9.59
C ASN A 7 2.81 2.05 8.76
N GLU A 8 2.88 0.80 9.19
CA GLU A 8 3.44 -0.27 8.38
C GLU A 8 2.46 -0.65 7.27
N VAL A 9 3.01 -0.83 6.07
CA VAL A 9 2.27 -1.13 4.86
C VAL A 9 2.91 -2.33 4.19
N GLU A 10 2.11 -3.35 3.91
CA GLU A 10 2.54 -4.56 3.24
C GLU A 10 1.79 -4.71 1.91
N LEU A 11 2.52 -4.99 0.83
CA LEU A 11 1.92 -5.30 -0.47
C LEU A 11 1.47 -6.75 -0.49
N VAL A 12 0.16 -6.97 -0.42
CA VAL A 12 -0.43 -8.32 -0.42
C VAL A 12 -0.51 -8.87 -1.84
N GLN A 13 -1.04 -8.07 -2.77
CA GLN A 13 -1.25 -8.51 -4.14
C GLN A 13 -1.29 -7.33 -5.11
N MET A 14 -0.79 -7.53 -6.32
CA MET A 14 -1.05 -6.62 -7.45
C MET A 14 -2.11 -7.19 -8.37
N ALA A 15 -3.02 -6.35 -8.84
CA ALA A 15 -3.93 -6.72 -9.91
C ALA A 15 -3.17 -7.06 -11.21
N PRO A 16 -3.77 -7.83 -12.13
CA PRO A 16 -3.12 -8.27 -13.38
C PRO A 16 -2.55 -7.15 -14.25
N PHE A 17 -3.10 -5.94 -14.15
CA PHE A 17 -2.65 -4.75 -14.90
C PHE A 17 -1.88 -3.74 -14.04
N ALA A 18 -1.32 -4.19 -12.92
CA ALA A 18 -0.61 -3.36 -11.93
C ALA A 18 -1.44 -2.22 -11.31
N ASP A 19 -2.76 -2.25 -11.47
CA ASP A 19 -3.72 -1.35 -10.85
C ASP A 19 -5.09 -2.04 -10.68
N PRO A 20 -5.75 -1.94 -9.50
CA PRO A 20 -5.23 -1.40 -8.24
C PRO A 20 -4.25 -2.35 -7.54
N MET A 21 -3.52 -1.84 -6.55
CA MET A 21 -2.66 -2.62 -5.65
C MET A 21 -3.41 -2.89 -4.34
N TYR A 22 -3.34 -4.12 -3.85
CA TYR A 22 -3.91 -4.53 -2.57
C TYR A 22 -2.85 -4.46 -1.48
N LEU A 23 -3.11 -3.62 -0.48
CA LEU A 23 -2.23 -3.37 0.65
C LEU A 23 -2.88 -3.86 1.94
N ASN A 24 -2.05 -4.33 2.87
CA ASN A 24 -2.39 -4.53 4.26
C ASN A 24 -1.75 -3.42 5.08
N ILE A 25 -2.55 -2.71 5.88
CA ILE A 25 -2.12 -1.59 6.73
C ILE A 25 -2.62 -1.87 8.14
N ASN A 26 -1.71 -2.16 9.08
CA ASN A 26 -2.05 -2.51 10.47
C ASN A 26 -3.19 -3.57 10.58
N GLY A 27 -3.18 -4.59 9.71
CA GLY A 27 -4.19 -5.66 9.67
C GLY A 27 -5.47 -5.32 8.89
N THR A 28 -5.57 -4.12 8.29
CA THR A 28 -6.70 -3.73 7.44
C THR A 28 -6.34 -3.83 5.97
N HIS A 29 -7.19 -4.47 5.19
CA HIS A 29 -7.01 -4.63 3.75
C HIS A 29 -7.60 -3.44 2.98
N LEU A 30 -6.79 -2.82 2.13
CA LEU A 30 -7.17 -1.67 1.31
C LEU A 30 -6.67 -1.86 -0.12
N ALA A 31 -7.52 -1.57 -1.10
CA ALA A 31 -7.10 -1.40 -2.48
C ALA A 31 -6.77 0.07 -2.74
N ILE A 32 -5.57 0.34 -3.26
CA ILE A 32 -5.15 1.68 -3.68
C ILE A 32 -4.84 1.68 -5.17
N ARG A 33 -5.24 2.76 -5.86
CA ARG A 33 -4.85 2.97 -7.25
C ARG A 33 -3.42 3.45 -7.36
N LYS A 34 -2.73 3.04 -8.42
CA LYS A 34 -1.36 3.44 -8.75
C LYS A 34 -1.21 4.96 -8.79
N GLU A 35 -2.18 5.67 -9.37
CA GLU A 35 -2.20 7.15 -9.43
C GLU A 35 -2.19 7.82 -8.05
N THR A 36 -2.71 7.16 -7.02
CA THR A 36 -2.67 7.66 -5.64
C THR A 36 -1.43 7.18 -4.91
N ALA A 37 -1.05 5.91 -5.11
CA ALA A 37 0.11 5.30 -4.46
C ALA A 37 1.43 6.00 -4.80
N ILE A 38 1.57 6.58 -6.00
CA ILE A 38 2.77 7.35 -6.40
C ILE A 38 3.04 8.58 -5.51
N HIS A 39 2.03 9.07 -4.78
CA HIS A 39 2.16 10.20 -3.88
C HIS A 39 2.48 9.80 -2.43
N ILE A 40 2.52 8.50 -2.14
CA ILE A 40 2.81 7.98 -0.80
C ILE A 40 4.31 7.67 -0.73
N LEU A 41 5.00 8.34 0.19
CA LEU A 41 6.39 8.05 0.53
C LEU A 41 6.44 6.87 1.50
N ILE A 42 7.30 5.90 1.19
CA ILE A 42 7.52 4.72 2.02
C ILE A 42 9.03 4.54 2.26
N GLU A 43 9.38 3.97 3.40
CA GLU A 43 10.72 3.48 3.70
C GLU A 43 10.71 1.96 3.63
N ILE A 44 11.69 1.36 2.94
CA ILE A 44 11.77 -0.10 2.81
C ILE A 44 12.44 -0.67 4.05
N THR A 45 11.65 -1.29 4.92
CA THR A 45 12.15 -2.08 6.05
C THR A 45 12.58 -3.46 5.55
N HIS A 46 13.82 -3.85 5.84
CA HIS A 46 14.33 -5.21 5.63
C HIS A 46 14.37 -5.90 6.99
N GLU A 47 13.31 -6.60 7.35
CA GLU A 47 13.32 -7.54 8.48
C GLU A 47 13.62 -8.96 7.99
#